data_AF-A0A3B3D1K0-F1
#
_entry.id   AF-A0A3B3D1K0-F1
#
_cell.length_a   1.000
_cell.length_b   1.000
_cell.length_c   1.000
_cell.angle_alpha   90.00
_cell.angle_beta   90.00
_cell.angle_gamma   90.00
#
_symmetry.space_group_name_H-M   'P 1'
#
loop_
_entity.id
_entity.type
_entity.pdbx_description
1 polymer ?
#
loop_
_entity_poly.entity_id
_entity_poly.type
_entity_poly.pdbx_seq_one_letter_code
_entity_poly.pdbx_strand_id
1 'polypeptide(L)'
;MLRSSLLLLLIVAVLSPALGCDWLRGYRDLRNRTVVLIQTMGGPMAVQDPTDYFPYNLYRQVHSRGVQVQLWFIRENLQHIHDLYHRSNCSSAWNQQKRMEFMQSVERQIQELSSCLKEPDVAKERRILAKQLRRFYRKLRRQSLEPSGSVGSHQPGSDPGSNPGSDSGSAGCELLRKVTLTHLNRIDFLRNHAYQRAGSPGPKR
;
A
#
# COMPACT_ATOMS: atom_id res chain seq x y z
N MET A 1 -6.15 50.50 -2.37
CA MET A 1 -6.25 49.28 -1.54
C MET A 1 -6.76 48.05 -2.30
N LEU A 2 -7.77 48.16 -3.19
CA LEU A 2 -8.30 47.00 -3.96
C LEU A 2 -7.27 46.21 -4.78
N ARG A 3 -6.27 46.87 -5.38
CA ARG A 3 -5.23 46.20 -6.21
C ARG A 3 -4.33 45.25 -5.40
N SER A 4 -4.04 45.60 -4.14
CA SER A 4 -3.21 44.76 -3.26
C SER A 4 -3.98 43.52 -2.78
N SER A 5 -5.29 43.65 -2.54
CA SER A 5 -6.17 42.53 -2.17
C SER A 5 -6.39 41.55 -3.31
N LEU A 6 -6.50 42.02 -4.56
CA LEU A 6 -6.59 41.15 -5.74
C LEU A 6 -5.30 40.35 -5.98
N LEU A 7 -4.14 40.98 -5.80
CA LEU A 7 -2.84 40.31 -5.86
C LEU A 7 -2.69 39.27 -4.74
N LEU A 8 -3.11 39.58 -3.51
CA LEU A 8 -3.11 38.60 -2.41
C LEU A 8 -4.04 37.42 -2.70
N LEU A 9 -5.25 37.66 -3.20
CA LEU A 9 -6.21 36.61 -3.56
C LEU A 9 -5.70 35.74 -4.73
N LEU A 10 -5.03 36.34 -5.72
CA LEU A 10 -4.39 35.62 -6.81
C LEU A 10 -3.19 34.78 -6.31
N ILE A 11 -2.37 35.32 -5.40
CA ILE A 11 -1.24 34.59 -4.80
C ILE A 11 -1.75 33.42 -3.94
N VAL A 12 -2.80 33.62 -3.13
CA VAL A 12 -3.44 32.56 -2.34
C VAL A 12 -4.07 31.51 -3.27
N ALA A 13 -4.79 31.90 -4.31
CA ALA A 13 -5.39 30.97 -5.28
C ALA A 13 -4.35 30.15 -6.07
N VAL A 14 -3.18 30.74 -6.36
CA VAL A 14 -2.07 30.07 -7.07
C VAL A 14 -1.22 29.20 -6.13
N LEU A 15 -1.12 29.54 -4.84
CA LEU A 15 -0.43 28.72 -3.82
C LEU A 15 -1.33 27.63 -3.20
N SER A 16 -2.65 27.77 -3.27
CA SER A 16 -3.63 26.81 -2.72
C SER A 16 -3.60 25.38 -3.30
N PRO A 17 -3.22 25.11 -4.57
CA PRO A 17 -3.21 23.73 -5.05
C PRO A 17 -2.13 22.87 -4.40
N ALA A 18 -1.05 23.50 -3.89
CA ALA A 18 0.03 22.83 -3.17
C ALA A 18 -0.25 22.69 -1.65
N LEU A 19 -1.19 23.47 -1.12
CA LEU A 19 -1.62 23.47 0.30
C LEU A 19 -2.77 22.50 0.60
N GLY A 20 -3.41 21.90 -0.41
CA GLY A 20 -4.63 21.10 -0.21
C GLY A 20 -4.43 19.66 0.27
N CYS A 21 -3.19 19.18 0.43
CA CYS A 21 -2.91 17.81 0.87
C CYS A 21 -1.83 17.77 1.96
N ASP A 22 -2.26 17.98 3.21
CA ASP A 22 -1.39 17.95 4.39
C ASP A 22 -0.85 16.55 4.74
N TRP A 23 -1.39 15.49 4.12
CA TRP A 23 -0.85 14.13 4.26
C TRP A 23 0.65 14.08 3.97
N LEU A 24 1.13 14.88 3.01
CA LEU A 24 2.54 14.93 2.66
C LEU A 24 3.43 15.41 3.81
N ARG A 25 2.91 16.22 4.74
CA ARG A 25 3.68 16.80 5.84
C ARG A 25 3.86 15.83 7.02
N GLY A 26 2.84 15.02 7.32
CA GLY A 26 2.86 14.02 8.40
C GLY A 26 3.23 12.59 7.98
N TYR A 27 3.32 12.33 6.67
CA TYR A 27 3.58 10.99 6.13
C TYR A 27 4.84 10.32 6.68
N ARG A 28 5.92 11.07 6.94
CA ARG A 28 7.20 10.49 7.37
C ARG A 28 7.06 9.69 8.68
N ASP A 29 6.39 10.28 9.65
CA ASP A 29 6.21 9.67 10.97
C ASP A 29 5.24 8.49 10.89
N LEU A 30 4.13 8.65 10.16
CA LEU A 30 3.16 7.58 9.93
C LEU A 30 3.78 6.40 9.18
N ARG A 31 4.57 6.66 8.14
CA ARG A 31 5.31 5.65 7.39
C ARG A 31 6.27 4.91 8.31
N ASN A 32 7.11 5.63 9.05
CA ASN A 32 8.12 5.01 9.91
C ASN A 32 7.47 4.11 10.95
N ARG A 33 6.39 4.57 11.60
CA ARG A 33 5.60 3.75 12.52
C ARG A 33 5.04 2.51 11.81
N THR A 34 4.42 2.68 10.64
CA THR A 34 3.83 1.57 9.87
C THR A 34 4.89 0.52 9.48
N VAL A 35 6.07 0.96 9.03
CA VAL A 35 7.19 0.11 8.63
C VAL A 35 7.77 -0.66 9.82
N VAL A 36 7.95 -0.02 10.97
CA VAL A 36 8.44 -0.70 12.18
C VAL A 36 7.44 -1.75 12.66
N LEU A 37 6.14 -1.46 12.60
CA LEU A 37 5.10 -2.41 13.02
C LEU A 37 5.07 -3.64 12.11
N ILE A 38 5.10 -3.48 10.78
CA ILE A 38 5.12 -4.61 9.85
C ILE A 38 6.37 -5.48 10.00
N GLN A 39 7.52 -4.86 10.25
CA GLN A 39 8.80 -5.55 10.45
C GLN A 39 8.86 -6.31 11.77
N THR A 40 8.21 -5.83 12.81
CA THR A 40 8.39 -6.38 14.17
C THR A 40 7.20 -7.18 14.69
N MET A 41 6.09 -7.29 13.95
CA MET A 41 4.90 -8.00 14.42
C MET A 41 4.99 -9.53 14.28
N GLY A 42 5.83 -10.10 13.41
CA GLY A 42 5.94 -11.56 13.26
C GLY A 42 7.38 -12.05 13.34
N GLY A 43 8.20 -11.44 14.20
CA GLY A 43 9.63 -11.75 14.30
C GLY A 43 10.46 -11.27 13.10
N PRO A 44 11.73 -11.71 13.02
CA PRO A 44 12.66 -11.33 11.95
C PRO A 44 12.10 -11.64 10.57
N MET A 45 12.11 -10.63 9.69
CA MET A 45 11.68 -10.77 8.30
C MET A 45 12.88 -11.15 7.43
N ALA A 46 12.77 -12.22 6.65
CA ALA A 46 13.83 -12.57 5.70
C ALA A 46 13.92 -11.52 4.58
N VAL A 47 15.16 -11.17 4.20
CA VAL A 47 15.48 -10.04 3.29
C VAL A 47 15.06 -10.28 1.83
N GLN A 48 14.65 -11.49 1.46
CA GLN A 48 14.29 -11.81 0.08
C GLN A 48 13.08 -11.00 -0.40
N ASP A 49 13.28 -10.28 -1.51
CA ASP A 49 12.23 -9.56 -2.22
C ASP A 49 11.20 -10.56 -2.78
N PRO A 50 9.88 -10.36 -2.56
CA PRO A 50 8.84 -11.23 -3.11
C PRO A 50 8.59 -10.92 -4.60
N THR A 51 9.63 -11.00 -5.44
CA THR A 51 9.62 -10.50 -6.82
C THR A 51 8.51 -11.11 -7.68
N ASP A 52 8.24 -12.41 -7.51
CA ASP A 52 7.19 -13.13 -8.27
C ASP A 52 5.76 -12.76 -7.85
N TYR A 53 5.62 -12.11 -6.70
CA TYR A 53 4.34 -11.77 -6.10
C TYR A 53 4.04 -10.27 -6.22
N PHE A 54 5.05 -9.42 -6.30
CA PHE A 54 4.87 -7.97 -6.25
C PHE A 54 4.51 -7.33 -7.62
N PRO A 55 3.55 -6.38 -7.69
CA PRO A 55 3.08 -5.82 -8.96
C PRO A 55 3.96 -4.66 -9.46
N TYR A 56 5.25 -4.91 -9.70
CA TYR A 56 6.22 -3.88 -10.14
C TYR A 56 5.77 -3.07 -11.37
N ASN A 57 5.15 -3.74 -12.33
CA ASN A 57 4.65 -3.09 -13.54
C ASN A 57 3.53 -2.08 -13.27
N LEU A 58 2.70 -2.27 -12.23
CA LEU A 58 1.67 -1.30 -11.86
C LEU A 58 2.29 -0.02 -11.29
N TYR A 59 3.29 -0.17 -10.42
CA TYR A 59 4.04 0.98 -9.90
C TYR A 59 4.73 1.75 -11.02
N ARG A 60 5.32 1.07 -12.01
CA ARG A 60 5.91 1.70 -13.19
C ARG A 60 4.87 2.46 -14.02
N GLN A 61 3.69 1.88 -14.25
CA GLN A 61 2.60 2.51 -14.99
C GLN A 61 2.03 3.75 -14.28
N VAL A 62 2.05 3.79 -12.95
CA VAL A 62 1.51 4.90 -12.15
C VAL A 62 2.53 6.02 -12.00
N HIS A 63 3.82 5.70 -11.97
CA HIS A 63 4.90 6.67 -11.79
C HIS A 63 4.84 7.85 -12.77
N SER A 64 4.49 7.61 -14.03
CA SER A 64 4.41 8.68 -15.04
C SER A 64 3.11 9.49 -14.98
N ARG A 65 2.07 9.05 -14.26
CA ARG A 65 0.73 9.65 -14.26
C ARG A 65 0.65 10.92 -13.40
N GLY A 66 -0.48 11.65 -13.49
CA GLY A 66 -0.73 12.84 -12.69
C GLY A 66 -0.82 12.56 -11.19
N VAL A 67 -0.52 13.57 -10.37
CA VAL A 67 -0.47 13.47 -8.88
C VAL A 67 -1.77 12.89 -8.30
N GLN A 68 -2.94 13.29 -8.82
CA GLN A 68 -4.23 12.77 -8.36
C GLN A 68 -4.43 11.27 -8.64
N VAL A 69 -3.81 10.73 -9.70
CA VAL A 69 -3.84 9.29 -9.97
C VAL A 69 -2.86 8.56 -9.05
N GLN A 70 -1.69 9.15 -8.78
CA GLN A 70 -0.71 8.57 -7.85
C GLN A 70 -1.26 8.51 -6.41
N LEU A 71 -1.84 9.60 -5.90
CA LEU A 71 -2.45 9.64 -4.57
C LEU A 71 -3.61 8.65 -4.45
N TRP A 72 -4.47 8.57 -5.48
CA TRP A 72 -5.56 7.60 -5.53
C TRP A 72 -5.00 6.18 -5.49
N PHE A 73 -4.00 5.88 -6.30
CA PHE A 73 -3.38 4.55 -6.34
C PHE A 73 -2.78 4.17 -4.99
N ILE A 74 -2.09 5.10 -4.31
CA ILE A 74 -1.54 4.88 -2.97
C ILE A 74 -2.67 4.53 -1.99
N ARG A 75 -3.75 5.34 -1.95
CA ARG A 75 -4.91 5.09 -1.08
C ARG A 75 -5.51 3.71 -1.32
N GLU A 76 -5.74 3.33 -2.57
CA GLU A 76 -6.34 2.03 -2.92
C GLU A 76 -5.47 0.84 -2.51
N ASN A 77 -4.14 0.96 -2.64
CA ASN A 77 -3.23 -0.08 -2.15
C ASN A 77 -3.33 -0.19 -0.61
N LEU A 78 -3.37 0.93 0.11
CA LEU A 78 -3.51 0.92 1.56
C LEU A 78 -4.85 0.33 2.02
N GLN A 79 -5.96 0.64 1.33
CA GLN A 79 -7.28 0.03 1.60
C GLN A 79 -7.25 -1.49 1.42
N HIS A 80 -6.69 -1.98 0.31
CA HIS A 80 -6.56 -3.41 0.08
C HIS A 80 -5.63 -4.10 1.08
N ILE A 81 -4.54 -3.44 1.49
CA ILE A 81 -3.66 -3.93 2.56
C ILE A 81 -4.47 -4.03 3.85
N HIS A 82 -5.15 -2.97 4.28
CA HIS A 82 -5.96 -2.96 5.49
C HIS A 82 -6.98 -4.11 5.49
N ASP A 83 -7.71 -4.31 4.40
CA ASP A 83 -8.67 -5.40 4.23
C ASP A 83 -8.03 -6.79 4.38
N LEU A 84 -6.84 -7.01 3.84
CA LEU A 84 -6.12 -8.28 3.98
C LEU A 84 -5.75 -8.56 5.43
N TYR A 85 -5.25 -7.55 6.15
CA TYR A 85 -4.88 -7.70 7.55
C TYR A 85 -6.09 -7.93 8.46
N HIS A 86 -7.19 -7.21 8.19
CA HIS A 86 -8.45 -7.36 8.91
C HIS A 86 -9.02 -8.78 8.78
N ARG A 87 -8.95 -9.36 7.57
CA ARG A 87 -9.52 -10.69 7.26
C ARG A 87 -8.53 -11.85 7.40
N SER A 88 -7.29 -11.57 7.80
CA SER A 88 -6.24 -12.60 7.89
C SER A 88 -6.47 -13.56 9.06
N ASN A 89 -6.18 -14.84 8.81
CA ASN A 89 -6.11 -15.91 9.82
C ASN A 89 -4.72 -16.04 10.47
N CYS A 90 -3.87 -15.01 10.33
CA CYS A 90 -2.49 -14.97 10.82
C CYS A 90 -2.36 -14.69 12.32
N SER A 91 -3.36 -15.05 13.12
CA SER A 91 -3.40 -14.69 14.54
C SER A 91 -2.29 -15.36 15.36
N SER A 92 -1.90 -16.58 15.01
CA SER A 92 -0.79 -17.30 15.63
C SER A 92 0.58 -16.83 15.16
N ALA A 93 0.68 -16.24 13.96
CA ALA A 93 1.94 -15.81 13.38
C ALA A 93 2.39 -14.42 13.85
N TRP A 94 1.46 -13.57 14.31
CA TRP A 94 1.74 -12.17 14.61
C TRP A 94 1.39 -11.78 16.04
N ASN A 95 2.16 -10.84 16.59
CA ASN A 95 1.80 -10.08 17.78
C ASN A 95 0.55 -9.25 17.50
N GLN A 96 -0.55 -9.55 18.21
CA GLN A 96 -1.85 -8.95 17.95
C GLN A 96 -1.90 -7.45 18.24
N GLN A 97 -1.23 -6.99 19.30
CA GLN A 97 -1.15 -5.56 19.61
C GLN A 97 -0.50 -4.77 18.47
N LYS A 98 0.66 -5.25 18.00
CA LYS A 98 1.36 -4.62 16.86
C LYS A 98 0.56 -4.68 15.56
N ARG A 99 -0.18 -5.78 15.32
CA ARG A 99 -1.10 -5.87 14.17
C ARG A 99 -2.22 -4.83 14.26
N MET A 100 -2.83 -4.64 15.42
CA MET A 100 -3.86 -3.61 15.62
C MET A 100 -3.30 -2.20 15.40
N GLU A 101 -2.15 -1.89 15.98
CA GLU A 101 -1.48 -0.60 15.76
C GLU A 101 -1.09 -0.38 14.30
N PHE A 102 -0.66 -1.44 13.61
CA PHE A 102 -0.36 -1.39 12.18
C PHE A 102 -1.61 -0.99 11.39
N MET A 103 -2.74 -1.67 11.64
CA MET A 103 -4.01 -1.37 10.97
C MET A 103 -4.48 0.05 11.25
N GLN A 104 -4.40 0.52 12.50
CA GLN A 104 -4.72 1.92 12.86
C GLN A 104 -3.83 2.93 12.12
N SER A 105 -2.54 2.63 11.98
CA SER A 105 -1.59 3.49 11.26
C SER A 105 -1.87 3.52 9.75
N VAL A 106 -2.31 2.41 9.17
CA VAL A 106 -2.75 2.34 7.76
C VAL A 106 -4.06 3.09 7.56
N GLU A 107 -5.05 2.87 8.43
CA GLU A 107 -6.36 3.54 8.39
C GLU A 107 -6.22 5.06 8.44
N ARG A 108 -5.37 5.57 9.34
CA ARG A 108 -5.07 7.00 9.40
C ARG A 108 -4.50 7.55 8.09
N GLN A 109 -3.58 6.82 7.44
CA GLN A 109 -3.06 7.23 6.13
C GLN A 109 -4.14 7.22 5.04
N ILE A 110 -5.07 6.27 5.08
CA ILE A 110 -6.21 6.22 4.14
C ILE A 110 -7.10 7.45 4.32
N GLN A 111 -7.42 7.82 5.56
CA GLN A 111 -8.26 8.98 5.88
C GLN A 111 -7.60 10.28 5.42
N GLU A 112 -6.32 10.47 5.74
CA GLU A 112 -5.56 11.65 5.34
C GLU A 112 -5.37 11.74 3.81
N LEU A 113 -5.23 10.62 3.09
CA LEU A 113 -5.19 10.63 1.62
C LEU A 113 -6.57 10.91 1.00
N SER A 114 -7.64 10.48 1.65
CA SER A 114 -9.01 10.66 1.14
C SER A 114 -9.40 12.14 1.10
N SER A 115 -8.94 12.94 2.06
CA SER A 115 -9.15 14.40 2.04
C SER A 115 -8.40 15.10 0.90
N CYS A 116 -7.34 14.49 0.35
CA CYS A 116 -6.53 15.07 -0.73
C CYS A 116 -7.10 14.85 -2.14
N LEU A 117 -8.08 13.96 -2.30
CA LEU A 117 -8.48 13.45 -3.62
C LEU A 117 -9.63 14.24 -4.22
N LYS A 118 -9.41 14.73 -5.45
CA LYS A 118 -10.44 15.37 -6.29
C LYS A 118 -10.90 14.35 -7.34
N GLU A 119 -12.20 14.22 -7.57
CA GLU A 119 -12.79 13.04 -8.24
C GLU A 119 -13.13 13.09 -9.76
N PRO A 120 -13.31 14.19 -10.51
CA PRO A 120 -13.92 14.04 -11.85
C PRO A 120 -13.00 13.57 -12.99
N ASP A 121 -11.77 14.08 -13.10
CA ASP A 121 -11.07 14.15 -14.41
C ASP A 121 -10.25 12.89 -14.81
N VAL A 122 -10.22 11.87 -13.95
CA VAL A 122 -9.35 10.69 -14.14
C VAL A 122 -10.09 9.36 -14.02
N ALA A 123 -11.43 9.37 -14.12
CA ALA A 123 -12.27 8.20 -13.87
C ALA A 123 -11.92 6.98 -14.74
N LYS A 124 -11.59 7.18 -16.03
CA LYS A 124 -11.22 6.07 -16.94
C LYS A 124 -9.91 5.40 -16.53
N GLU A 125 -8.90 6.19 -16.20
CA GLU A 125 -7.60 5.68 -15.74
C GLU A 125 -7.71 4.90 -14.42
N ARG A 126 -8.45 5.48 -13.46
CA ARG A 126 -8.74 4.83 -12.17
C ARG A 126 -9.42 3.49 -12.37
N ARG A 127 -10.40 3.37 -13.28
CA ARG A 127 -11.09 2.09 -13.56
C ARG A 127 -10.15 0.98 -14.03
N ILE A 128 -9.22 1.29 -14.93
CA ILE A 128 -8.26 0.30 -15.46
C ILE A 128 -7.33 -0.16 -14.34
N LEU A 129 -6.72 0.78 -13.62
CA LEU A 129 -5.82 0.49 -12.50
C LEU A 129 -6.54 -0.26 -11.39
N ALA A 130 -7.78 0.09 -11.07
CA ALA A 130 -8.58 -0.57 -10.03
C ALA A 130 -8.84 -2.04 -10.39
N LYS A 131 -9.11 -2.33 -11.67
CA LYS A 131 -9.27 -3.72 -12.14
C LYS A 131 -7.97 -4.52 -11.97
N GLN A 132 -6.82 -3.91 -12.26
CA GLN A 132 -5.52 -4.55 -12.09
C GLN A 132 -5.18 -4.78 -10.61
N LEU A 133 -5.40 -3.78 -9.75
CA LEU A 133 -5.21 -3.89 -8.29
C LEU A 133 -6.09 -4.99 -7.70
N ARG A 134 -7.40 -5.01 -8.01
CA ARG A 134 -8.30 -6.07 -7.54
C ARG A 134 -7.83 -7.46 -7.96
N ARG A 135 -7.34 -7.61 -9.19
CA ARG A 135 -6.79 -8.90 -9.67
C ARG A 135 -5.56 -9.30 -8.87
N PHE A 136 -4.63 -8.37 -8.65
CA PHE A 136 -3.42 -8.58 -7.86
C PHE A 136 -3.76 -8.99 -6.42
N TYR A 137 -4.55 -8.20 -5.70
CA TYR A 137 -4.88 -8.48 -4.29
C TYR A 137 -5.70 -9.76 -4.12
N ARG A 138 -6.57 -10.10 -5.09
CA ARG A 138 -7.25 -11.40 -5.11
C ARG A 138 -6.26 -12.56 -5.28
N LYS A 139 -5.23 -12.42 -6.12
CA LYS A 139 -4.18 -13.43 -6.26
C LYS A 139 -3.37 -13.55 -4.97
N LEU A 140 -2.94 -12.43 -4.41
CA LEU A 140 -2.19 -12.38 -3.16
C LEU A 140 -2.94 -13.07 -2.03
N ARG A 141 -4.23 -12.73 -1.83
CA ARG A 141 -5.09 -13.37 -0.82
C ARG A 141 -5.07 -14.90 -0.92
N ARG A 142 -5.23 -15.45 -2.13
CA ARG A 142 -5.23 -16.91 -2.34
C ARG A 142 -3.88 -17.54 -2.00
N GLN A 143 -2.79 -16.84 -2.27
CA GLN A 143 -1.44 -17.34 -2.03
C GLN A 143 -1.00 -17.18 -0.58
N SER A 144 -1.56 -16.21 0.16
CA SER A 144 -1.12 -15.91 1.53
C SER A 144 -2.07 -16.34 2.63
N LEU A 145 -3.38 -16.44 2.36
CA LEU A 145 -4.41 -16.64 3.40
C LEU A 145 -5.27 -17.89 3.18
N GLU A 146 -5.33 -18.42 1.96
CA GLU A 146 -6.08 -19.65 1.69
C GLU A 146 -5.17 -20.87 1.91
N PRO A 147 -5.69 -21.96 2.50
CA PRO A 147 -4.93 -23.21 2.62
C PRO A 147 -4.46 -23.63 1.23
N SER A 148 -3.18 -23.97 1.08
CA SER A 148 -2.71 -24.61 -0.16
C SER A 148 -3.53 -25.88 -0.36
N GLY A 149 -4.45 -25.85 -1.33
CA GLY A 149 -5.33 -26.97 -1.61
C GLY A 149 -4.50 -28.23 -1.80
N SER A 150 -4.89 -29.30 -1.11
CA SER A 150 -4.34 -30.64 -1.25
C SER A 150 -4.30 -31.01 -2.73
N VAL A 151 -3.11 -30.99 -3.33
CA VAL A 151 -2.86 -31.73 -4.56
C VAL A 151 -2.96 -33.20 -4.18
N GLY A 152 -4.10 -33.81 -4.50
CA GLY A 152 -4.26 -35.25 -4.42
C GLY A 152 -3.21 -35.91 -5.30
N SER A 153 -2.26 -36.58 -4.66
CA SER A 153 -1.44 -37.61 -5.27
C SER A 153 -1.56 -38.83 -4.36
N HIS A 154 -2.23 -39.86 -4.86
CA HIS A 154 -2.20 -41.19 -4.26
C HIS A 154 -0.76 -41.65 -4.10
N GLN A 155 -0.38 -42.07 -2.90
CA GLN A 155 0.69 -43.04 -2.74
C GLN A 155 0.38 -43.94 -1.52
N PRO A 156 0.31 -45.26 -1.69
CA PRO A 156 0.07 -46.19 -0.59
C PRO A 156 1.38 -46.49 0.14
N GLY A 157 1.34 -46.39 1.47
CA GLY A 157 2.28 -47.01 2.41
C GLY A 157 3.62 -46.29 2.59
N SER A 158 3.86 -45.75 3.80
CA SER A 158 5.09 -45.90 4.62
C SER A 158 5.02 -45.03 5.90
N ASP A 159 5.26 -45.66 7.04
CA ASP A 159 5.71 -45.19 8.37
C ASP A 159 4.95 -44.13 9.20
N PRO A 160 4.57 -44.45 10.47
CA PRO A 160 4.05 -43.50 11.44
C PRO A 160 5.22 -42.90 12.24
N GLY A 161 5.78 -41.79 11.77
CA GLY A 161 6.93 -41.20 12.44
C GLY A 161 7.37 -39.85 11.91
N SER A 162 6.43 -38.99 11.49
CA SER A 162 6.74 -37.60 11.16
C SER A 162 5.48 -36.78 11.33
N ASN A 163 5.51 -35.82 12.25
CA ASN A 163 4.44 -34.87 12.47
C ASN A 163 4.49 -33.83 11.33
N PRO A 164 3.61 -33.85 10.30
CA PRO A 164 3.61 -32.84 9.26
C PRO A 164 2.65 -31.73 9.73
N GLY A 165 3.07 -31.05 10.78
CA GLY A 165 2.25 -30.09 11.50
C GLY A 165 2.92 -28.74 11.64
N SER A 166 3.65 -28.28 10.62
CA SER A 166 4.19 -26.92 10.63
C SER A 166 4.17 -26.26 9.25
N ASP A 167 3.97 -24.95 9.26
CA ASP A 167 4.53 -23.98 8.32
C ASP A 167 3.69 -23.42 7.17
N SER A 168 2.62 -24.06 6.69
CA SER A 168 1.88 -23.48 5.54
C SER A 168 1.19 -22.15 5.88
N GLY A 169 0.55 -22.07 7.05
CA GLY A 169 -0.05 -20.83 7.56
C GLY A 169 0.99 -19.75 7.90
N SER A 170 2.15 -20.16 8.41
CA SER A 170 3.26 -19.25 8.74
C SER A 170 3.88 -18.62 7.49
N ALA A 171 4.13 -19.44 6.46
CA ALA A 171 4.71 -18.99 5.19
C ALA A 171 3.81 -18.01 4.43
N GLY A 172 2.50 -18.27 4.39
CA GLY A 172 1.53 -17.36 3.77
C GLY A 172 1.45 -16.01 4.48
N CYS A 173 1.42 -16.01 5.80
CA CYS A 173 1.44 -14.80 6.62
C CYS A 173 2.74 -14.00 6.44
N GLU A 174 3.88 -14.68 6.32
CA GLU A 174 5.17 -14.03 6.04
C GLU A 174 5.24 -13.45 4.62
N LEU A 175 4.70 -14.15 3.62
CA LEU A 175 4.56 -13.62 2.26
C LEU A 175 3.73 -12.32 2.25
N LEU A 176 2.60 -12.31 2.95
CA LEU A 176 1.75 -11.12 3.07
C LEU A 176 2.52 -9.96 3.71
N ARG A 177 3.32 -10.23 4.75
CA ARG A 177 4.17 -9.20 5.38
C ARG A 177 5.23 -8.63 4.44
N LYS A 178 5.94 -9.50 3.72
CA LYS A 178 6.98 -9.08 2.76
C LYS A 178 6.39 -8.22 1.64
N VAL A 179 5.31 -8.68 1.02
CA VAL A 179 4.63 -7.92 -0.06
C VAL A 179 4.14 -6.57 0.45
N THR A 180 3.59 -6.52 1.66
CA THR A 180 3.15 -5.27 2.31
C THR A 180 4.32 -4.33 2.56
N LEU A 181 5.45 -4.80 3.08
CA LEU A 181 6.65 -3.98 3.24
C LEU A 181 7.13 -3.42 1.89
N THR A 182 7.14 -4.24 0.84
CA THR A 182 7.50 -3.78 -0.51
C THR A 182 6.52 -2.71 -1.01
N HIS A 183 5.21 -2.83 -0.75
CA HIS A 183 4.24 -1.78 -1.07
C HIS A 183 4.56 -0.47 -0.36
N LEU A 184 4.81 -0.51 0.96
CA LEU A 184 5.13 0.68 1.75
C LEU A 184 6.40 1.38 1.25
N ASN A 185 7.42 0.61 0.92
CA ASN A 185 8.66 1.13 0.33
C ASN A 185 8.38 1.78 -1.05
N ARG A 186 7.60 1.13 -1.92
CA ARG A 186 7.29 1.66 -3.25
C ARG A 186 6.34 2.87 -3.23
N ILE A 187 5.46 2.95 -2.24
CA ILE A 187 4.62 4.14 -2.00
C ILE A 187 5.50 5.35 -1.66
N ASP A 188 6.54 5.18 -0.85
CA ASP A 188 7.48 6.25 -0.50
C ASP A 188 8.18 6.82 -1.74
N PHE A 189 8.63 5.94 -2.65
CA PHE A 189 9.20 6.37 -3.94
C PHE A 189 8.19 7.14 -4.81
N LEU A 190 6.95 6.67 -4.93
CA LEU A 190 5.89 7.37 -5.67
C LEU A 190 5.57 8.74 -5.05
N ARG A 191 5.50 8.81 -3.71
CA ARG A 191 5.24 10.04 -2.96
C ARG A 191 6.32 11.09 -3.20
N ASN A 192 7.60 10.71 -3.11
CA ASN A 192 8.71 11.64 -3.32
C ASN A 192 8.69 12.24 -4.73
N HIS A 193 8.36 11.44 -5.73
CA HIS A 193 8.17 11.92 -7.10
C HIS A 193 6.95 12.85 -7.24
N ALA A 194 5.80 12.51 -6.64
CA ALA A 194 4.62 13.36 -6.65
C ALA A 194 4.88 14.74 -6.01
N TYR A 195 5.62 14.76 -4.89
CA TYR A 195 6.02 15.98 -4.20
C TYR A 195 6.91 16.87 -5.07
N GLN A 196 7.93 16.30 -5.73
CA GLN A 196 8.82 17.04 -6.64
C GLN A 196 8.06 17.68 -7.81
N ARG A 197 7.12 16.94 -8.44
CA ARG A 197 6.30 17.50 -9.52
C ARG A 197 5.37 18.62 -9.08
N ALA A 198 4.84 18.56 -7.86
CA ALA A 198 4.00 19.62 -7.31
C ALA A 198 4.78 20.91 -7.01
N GLY A 199 6.09 20.81 -6.75
CA GLY A 199 6.97 21.94 -6.45
C GLY A 199 7.72 22.55 -7.65
N SER A 200 7.69 21.92 -8.84
CA SER A 200 8.34 22.46 -10.03
C SER A 200 7.40 23.42 -10.80
N PRO A 201 7.75 24.71 -10.98
CA PRO A 201 7.05 25.57 -11.92
C PRO A 201 7.25 24.99 -13.33
N GLY A 202 6.16 24.73 -14.05
CA GLY A 202 6.21 24.17 -15.41
C GLY A 202 7.00 25.06 -16.38
N PRO A 203 7.50 24.51 -17.50
CA PRO A 203 8.23 25.29 -18.48
C PRO A 203 7.31 26.38 -19.01
N LYS A 204 7.76 27.64 -18.89
CA LYS A 204 7.14 28.77 -19.57
C LYS A 204 7.27 28.51 -21.07
N ARG A 205 6.14 28.21 -21.73
CA ARG A 205 6.04 28.29 -23.19
C ARG A 205 5.89 29.74 -23.61
#